data_AF-A0A293MBV4-F1
#
_entry.id   AF-A0A293MBV4-F1
#
_cell.length_a   1.000
_cell.length_b   1.000
_cell.length_c   1.000
_cell.angle_alpha   90.00
_cell.angle_beta   90.00
_cell.angle_gamma   90.00
#
_symmetry.space_group_name_H-M   'P 1'
#
loop_
_entity.id
_entity.type
_entity.pdbx_description
1 polymer ?
#
loop_
_entity_poly.entity_id
_entity_poly.type
_entity_poly.pdbx_seq_one_letter_code
_entity_poly.pdbx_strand_id
1 'polypeptide(L)'
;MDEDPSFLLVAVRCLPLPSDVRDTITQTIVQCCSKLKNLVFAILVAENHIVALVGMKQYQLHHHDIHLIFNMVHASESFKAAESWTPICLPKFDSSGFLHAHVSYLAENCPACLLLLTIDRDMFFPLQECRKNITDVRLLL
;
A
#
# COMPACT_ATOMS: atom_id res chain seq x y z
N MET A 1 0.95 -20.21 -18.50
CA MET A 1 -0.03 -19.11 -18.61
C MET A 1 -1.47 -19.59 -18.38
N ASP A 2 -1.73 -20.91 -18.34
CA ASP A 2 -3.10 -21.47 -18.27
C ASP A 2 -3.68 -21.74 -16.87
N GLU A 3 -2.96 -21.43 -15.78
CA GLU A 3 -3.44 -21.69 -14.40
C GLU A 3 -3.91 -20.45 -13.64
N ASP A 4 -3.74 -19.23 -14.20
CA ASP A 4 -4.17 -17.99 -13.55
C ASP A 4 -4.99 -17.10 -14.50
N PRO A 5 -6.33 -17.12 -14.40
CA PRO A 5 -7.19 -16.28 -15.23
C PRO A 5 -7.10 -14.79 -14.84
N SER A 6 -6.41 -14.44 -13.74
CA SER A 6 -6.35 -13.06 -13.23
C SER A 6 -5.80 -12.08 -14.27
N PHE A 7 -4.86 -12.52 -15.11
CA PHE A 7 -4.33 -11.68 -16.19
C PHE A 7 -5.40 -11.35 -17.24
N LEU A 8 -6.17 -12.34 -17.68
CA LEU A 8 -7.25 -12.16 -18.66
C LEU A 8 -8.39 -11.31 -18.10
N LEU A 9 -8.65 -11.43 -16.79
CA LEU A 9 -9.72 -10.72 -16.10
C LEU A 9 -9.29 -9.34 -15.58
N VAL A 10 -8.02 -8.95 -15.73
CA VAL A 10 -7.45 -7.74 -15.13
C VAL A 10 -7.74 -7.69 -13.62
N ALA A 11 -7.76 -8.86 -12.99
CA ALA A 11 -8.14 -9.03 -11.60
C ALA A 11 -6.98 -8.63 -10.68
N VAL A 12 -7.33 -8.04 -9.54
CA VAL A 12 -6.38 -7.79 -8.45
C VAL A 12 -6.37 -9.01 -7.55
N ARG A 13 -5.18 -9.57 -7.31
CA ARG A 13 -5.01 -10.72 -6.43
C ARG A 13 -4.72 -10.26 -5.00
N CYS A 14 -5.25 -11.01 -4.04
CA CYS A 14 -4.90 -10.87 -2.63
C CYS A 14 -3.95 -12.00 -2.23
N LEU A 15 -3.03 -11.74 -1.30
CA LEU A 15 -2.14 -12.78 -0.78
C LEU A 15 -2.99 -13.74 0.08
N PRO A 16 -3.02 -15.05 -0.21
CA PRO A 16 -3.70 -16.02 0.64
C PRO A 16 -3.02 -16.07 2.01
N LEU A 17 -3.77 -15.78 3.06
CA LEU A 17 -3.28 -15.73 4.44
C LEU A 17 -4.36 -16.27 5.38
N PRO A 18 -3.97 -16.92 6.49
CA PRO A 18 -4.87 -17.21 7.60
C PRO A 18 -5.63 -15.95 8.07
N SER A 19 -6.89 -16.11 8.47
CA SER A 19 -7.76 -14.99 8.83
C SER A 19 -7.23 -14.21 10.04
N ASP A 20 -6.70 -14.91 11.05
CA ASP A 20 -6.05 -14.34 12.23
C ASP A 20 -4.84 -13.46 11.88
N VAL A 21 -4.00 -13.92 10.96
CA VAL A 21 -2.85 -13.14 10.47
C VAL A 21 -3.33 -11.90 9.71
N ARG A 22 -4.30 -12.07 8.79
CA ARG A 22 -4.88 -10.95 8.02
C ARG A 22 -5.51 -9.89 8.93
N ASP A 23 -6.27 -10.34 9.94
CA ASP A 23 -6.92 -9.47 10.90
C ASP A 23 -5.88 -8.73 11.74
N THR A 24 -4.83 -9.42 12.20
CA THR A 24 -3.74 -8.81 12.96
C THR A 24 -3.03 -7.71 12.15
N ILE A 25 -2.67 -7.99 10.90
CA ILE A 25 -2.04 -7.01 10.00
C ILE A 25 -2.96 -5.81 9.79
N THR A 26 -4.23 -6.06 9.46
CA THR A 26 -5.20 -5.01 9.15
C THR A 26 -5.47 -4.13 10.38
N GLN A 27 -5.68 -4.74 11.55
CA GLN A 27 -5.90 -4.01 12.81
C GLN A 27 -4.67 -3.20 13.23
N THR A 28 -3.46 -3.73 13.03
CA THR A 28 -2.22 -2.99 13.30
C THR A 28 -2.15 -1.74 12.43
N ILE A 29 -2.38 -1.86 11.12
CA ILE A 29 -2.40 -0.71 10.21
C ILE A 29 -3.48 0.29 10.62
N VAL A 30 -4.71 -0.17 10.92
CA VAL A 30 -5.81 0.70 11.37
C VAL A 30 -5.43 1.46 12.64
N GLN A 31 -4.87 0.78 13.65
CA GLN A 31 -4.49 1.39 14.92
C GLN A 31 -3.39 2.44 14.73
N CYS A 32 -2.33 2.12 13.99
CA CYS A 32 -1.22 3.04 13.71
C CYS A 32 -1.66 4.24 12.87
N CYS A 33 -2.56 4.03 11.89
CA CYS A 33 -3.03 5.08 11.00
C CYS A 33 -4.20 5.92 11.56
N SER A 34 -4.89 5.47 12.61
CA SER A 34 -6.10 6.11 13.16
C SER A 34 -5.94 7.60 13.52
N LYS A 35 -4.72 8.03 13.81
CA LYS A 35 -4.39 9.42 14.18
C LYS A 35 -4.23 10.34 12.96
N LEU A 36 -4.08 9.80 11.76
CA LEU A 36 -3.76 10.53 10.54
C LEU A 36 -5.02 10.84 9.72
N LYS A 37 -5.63 12.00 9.97
CA LYS A 37 -6.89 12.41 9.31
C LYS A 37 -6.78 12.58 7.79
N ASN A 38 -5.59 12.91 7.29
CA ASN A 38 -5.33 13.19 5.87
C ASN A 38 -4.81 11.96 5.11
N LEU A 39 -4.70 10.79 5.76
CA LEU A 39 -4.36 9.55 5.08
C LEU A 39 -5.59 9.03 4.31
N VAL A 40 -5.44 8.84 3.02
CA VAL A 40 -6.51 8.33 2.14
C VAL A 40 -6.48 6.81 2.12
N PHE A 41 -5.31 6.22 1.85
CA PHE A 41 -5.11 4.77 1.81
C PHE A 41 -3.79 4.36 2.47
N ALA A 42 -3.81 3.25 3.20
CA ALA A 42 -2.65 2.45 3.55
C ALA A 42 -2.78 1.09 2.84
N ILE A 43 -1.78 0.76 2.03
CA ILE A 43 -1.79 -0.40 1.16
C ILE A 43 -0.53 -1.20 1.45
N LEU A 44 -0.70 -2.45 1.87
CA LEU A 44 0.40 -3.39 2.01
C LEU A 44 0.35 -4.36 0.84
N VAL A 45 1.43 -4.41 0.07
CA VAL A 45 1.54 -5.26 -1.12
C VAL A 45 2.75 -6.19 -0.99
N ALA A 46 2.65 -7.40 -1.51
CA ALA A 46 3.76 -8.33 -1.61
C ALA A 46 3.66 -9.09 -2.94
N GLU A 47 4.72 -9.06 -3.76
CA GLU A 47 4.78 -9.80 -5.03
C GLU A 47 3.54 -9.64 -5.93
N ASN A 48 3.07 -8.41 -6.15
CA ASN A 48 1.84 -8.10 -6.92
C ASN A 48 0.54 -8.69 -6.32
N HIS A 49 0.51 -8.89 -5.01
CA HIS A 49 -0.69 -9.23 -4.26
C HIS A 49 -0.99 -8.16 -3.22
N ILE A 50 -2.27 -7.86 -3.01
CA ILE A 50 -2.71 -7.08 -1.85
C ILE A 50 -2.66 -7.98 -0.62
N VAL A 51 -1.90 -7.55 0.39
CA VAL A 51 -1.93 -8.15 1.73
C VAL A 51 -3.05 -7.50 2.55
N ALA A 52 -3.07 -6.17 2.60
CA ALA A 52 -4.08 -5.38 3.29
C ALA A 52 -4.32 -4.05 2.57
N LEU A 53 -5.56 -3.58 2.58
CA LEU A 53 -5.98 -2.28 2.08
C LEU A 53 -6.87 -1.63 3.14
N VAL A 54 -6.38 -0.54 3.71
CA VAL A 54 -7.11 0.27 4.70
C VAL A 54 -7.27 1.67 4.10
N GLY A 55 -8.45 2.25 4.22
CA GLY A 55 -8.70 3.60 3.71
C GLY A 55 -9.97 4.22 4.27
N MET A 56 -10.21 5.47 3.93
CA MET A 56 -11.43 6.16 4.33
C MET A 56 -12.64 5.51 3.64
N LYS A 57 -13.71 5.23 4.39
CA LYS A 57 -14.91 4.52 3.88
C LYS A 57 -15.56 5.15 2.65
N GLN A 58 -15.41 6.46 2.47
CA GLN A 58 -15.96 7.22 1.36
C GLN A 58 -15.20 7.04 0.05
N TYR A 59 -13.97 6.52 0.10
CA TYR A 59 -13.12 6.32 -1.05
C TYR A 59 -12.93 4.84 -1.32
N GLN A 60 -13.04 4.46 -2.60
CA GLN A 60 -12.72 3.13 -3.07
C GLN A 60 -11.59 3.21 -4.07
N LEU A 61 -10.63 2.29 -3.95
CA LEU A 61 -9.51 2.20 -4.86
C LEU A 61 -9.88 1.26 -6.01
N HIS A 62 -9.92 1.80 -7.23
CA HIS A 62 -10.30 1.03 -8.41
C HIS A 62 -9.20 0.03 -8.78
N HIS A 63 -9.58 -1.15 -9.28
CA HIS A 63 -8.63 -2.21 -9.66
C HIS A 63 -7.58 -1.77 -10.70
N HIS A 64 -7.94 -0.88 -11.64
CA HIS A 64 -6.97 -0.29 -12.57
C HIS A 64 -5.90 0.55 -11.86
N ASP A 65 -6.29 1.33 -10.85
CA ASP A 65 -5.36 2.16 -10.06
C ASP A 65 -4.45 1.28 -9.19
N ILE A 66 -4.96 0.14 -8.71
CA ILE A 66 -4.15 -0.88 -8.02
C ILE A 66 -3.07 -1.45 -8.94
N HIS A 67 -3.39 -1.75 -10.20
CA HIS A 67 -2.38 -2.22 -11.16
C HIS A 67 -1.31 -1.15 -11.45
N LEU A 68 -1.68 0.13 -11.47
CA LEU A 68 -0.70 1.22 -11.56
C LEU A 68 0.24 1.23 -10.34
N ILE A 69 -0.30 1.04 -9.14
CA ILE A 69 0.50 0.92 -7.90
C ILE A 69 1.46 -0.27 -7.98
N PHE A 70 0.98 -1.45 -8.40
CA PHE A 70 1.84 -2.62 -8.58
C PHE A 70 2.97 -2.35 -9.56
N ASN A 71 2.66 -1.77 -10.72
CA ASN A 71 3.66 -1.41 -11.72
C ASN A 71 4.68 -0.42 -11.19
N MET A 72 4.24 0.60 -10.46
CA MET A 72 5.13 1.60 -9.84
C MET A 72 6.11 0.96 -8.85
N VAL A 73 5.61 0.10 -7.96
CA VAL A 73 6.43 -0.59 -6.95
C VAL A 73 7.40 -1.58 -7.59
N HIS A 74 6.94 -2.33 -8.60
CA HIS A 74 7.73 -3.35 -9.27
C HIS A 74 8.84 -2.75 -10.15
N ALA A 75 8.55 -1.66 -10.87
CA ALA A 75 9.50 -1.02 -11.78
C ALA A 75 10.58 -0.18 -11.06
N SER A 76 10.41 0.11 -9.77
CA SER A 76 11.26 1.05 -9.03
C SER A 76 12.12 0.32 -8.00
N GLU A 77 13.27 -0.20 -8.43
CA GLU A 77 14.21 -0.89 -7.53
C GLU A 77 14.73 0.00 -6.39
N SER A 78 14.81 1.32 -6.61
CA SER A 78 15.25 2.30 -5.60
C SER A 78 14.39 2.28 -4.34
N PHE A 79 13.11 1.93 -4.43
CA PHE A 79 12.22 1.82 -3.26
C PHE A 79 12.65 0.72 -2.28
N LYS A 80 13.39 -0.29 -2.75
CA LYS A 80 13.89 -1.37 -1.88
C LYS A 80 15.03 -0.91 -0.98
N ALA A 81 15.78 0.11 -1.38
CA ALA A 81 16.94 0.60 -0.66
C ALA A 81 16.59 1.67 0.39
N ALA A 82 15.53 2.45 0.17
CA ALA A 82 15.15 3.54 1.06
C ALA A 82 13.66 3.88 0.98
N GLU A 83 13.14 4.51 2.04
CA GLU A 83 11.84 5.16 2.00
C GLU A 83 11.81 6.23 0.90
N SER A 84 10.69 6.34 0.21
CA SER A 84 10.52 7.26 -0.92
C SER A 84 9.27 8.10 -0.76
N TRP A 85 9.37 9.37 -1.11
CA TRP A 85 8.25 10.30 -1.20
C TRP A 85 8.05 10.69 -2.65
N THR A 86 6.98 10.20 -3.26
CA THR A 86 6.73 10.38 -4.69
C THR A 86 5.28 10.76 -4.95
N PRO A 87 5.00 11.65 -5.92
CA PRO A 87 3.65 11.78 -6.44
C PRO A 87 3.23 10.50 -7.16
N ILE A 88 1.93 10.17 -7.12
CA ILE A 88 1.30 9.11 -7.90
C ILE A 88 -0.04 9.60 -8.45
N CYS A 89 -0.25 9.41 -9.75
CA CYS A 89 -1.53 9.69 -10.39
C CYS A 89 -2.37 8.41 -10.42
N LEU A 90 -3.60 8.50 -9.88
CA LEU A 90 -4.56 7.40 -9.84
C LEU A 90 -5.83 7.84 -10.61
N PRO A 91 -5.90 7.61 -11.94
CA PRO A 91 -6.90 8.24 -12.79
C PRO A 91 -8.36 7.89 -12.46
N LYS A 92 -8.62 6.76 -11.80
CA LYS A 92 -9.98 6.39 -11.38
C LYS A 92 -10.35 6.95 -10.02
N PHE A 93 -9.37 7.23 -9.17
CA PHE A 93 -9.56 7.97 -7.93
C PHE A 93 -9.76 9.46 -8.17
N ASP A 94 -8.84 10.10 -8.91
CA ASP A 94 -8.94 11.50 -9.33
C ASP A 94 -8.15 11.70 -10.64
N SER A 95 -8.86 11.90 -11.75
CA SER A 95 -8.26 12.11 -13.07
C SER A 95 -7.63 13.49 -13.25
N SER A 96 -7.85 14.42 -12.32
CA SER A 96 -7.37 15.81 -12.38
C SER A 96 -6.23 16.11 -11.41
N GLY A 97 -5.87 15.16 -10.56
CA GLY A 97 -4.90 15.35 -9.48
C GLY A 97 -3.92 14.20 -9.32
N PHE A 98 -3.13 14.28 -8.26
CA PHE A 98 -2.21 13.24 -7.83
C PHE A 98 -2.24 13.14 -6.30
N LEU A 99 -1.90 11.96 -5.79
CA LEU A 99 -1.65 11.71 -4.38
C LEU A 99 -0.15 11.79 -4.12
N HIS A 100 0.23 12.08 -2.89
CA HIS A 100 1.57 11.83 -2.39
C HIS A 100 1.63 10.45 -1.75
N ALA A 101 2.64 9.67 -2.15
CA ALA A 101 2.90 8.34 -1.65
C ALA A 101 4.18 8.33 -0.82
N HIS A 102 4.06 7.91 0.45
CA HIS A 102 5.19 7.36 1.19
C HIS A 102 5.29 5.88 0.86
N VAL A 103 6.41 5.46 0.27
CA VAL A 103 6.65 4.08 -0.20
C VAL A 103 7.85 3.54 0.54
N SER A 104 7.69 2.36 1.15
CA SER A 104 8.80 1.73 1.88
C SER A 104 8.62 0.22 1.97
N TYR A 105 9.73 -0.52 1.93
CA TYR A 105 9.72 -1.93 2.27
C TYR A 105 9.85 -2.13 3.79
N LEU A 106 9.23 -3.19 4.32
CA LEU A 106 9.17 -3.41 5.75
C LEU A 106 10.52 -3.80 6.37
N ALA A 107 11.33 -4.57 5.64
CA ALA A 107 12.67 -5.00 6.06
C ALA A 107 13.57 -5.29 4.84
N GLU A 108 14.88 -5.42 5.07
CA GLU A 108 15.82 -5.90 4.06
C GLU A 108 15.41 -7.30 3.58
N ASN A 109 15.45 -7.52 2.26
CA ASN A 109 15.04 -8.76 1.60
C ASN A 109 13.58 -9.19 1.83
N CYS A 110 12.72 -8.32 2.36
CA CYS A 110 11.29 -8.59 2.45
C CYS A 110 10.59 -8.15 1.16
N PRO A 111 9.70 -8.96 0.56
CA PRO A 111 8.94 -8.55 -0.62
C PRO A 111 7.75 -7.62 -0.28
N ALA A 112 7.48 -7.39 1.01
CA ALA A 112 6.35 -6.57 1.46
C ALA A 112 6.69 -5.07 1.41
N CYS A 113 5.89 -4.34 0.63
CA CYS A 113 5.97 -2.90 0.44
C CYS A 113 4.71 -2.23 1.01
N LEU A 114 4.91 -1.26 1.90
CA LEU A 114 3.87 -0.42 2.46
C LEU A 114 3.81 0.90 1.67
N LEU A 115 2.61 1.24 1.21
CA LEU A 115 2.28 2.52 0.60
C LEU A 115 1.29 3.26 1.48
N LEU A 116 1.63 4.49 1.87
CA LEU A 116 0.73 5.41 2.58
C LEU A 116 0.43 6.60 1.66
N LEU A 117 -0.82 6.72 1.23
CA LEU A 117 -1.28 7.69 0.24
C LEU A 117 -2.07 8.82 0.88
N THR A 118 -1.77 10.06 0.52
CA THR A 118 -2.42 11.27 1.02
C THR A 118 -2.53 12.34 -0.05
N ILE A 119 -3.49 13.26 0.08
CA ILE A 119 -3.57 14.48 -0.74
C ILE A 119 -2.69 15.61 -0.19
N ASP A 120 -2.14 15.44 1.01
CA ASP A 120 -1.43 16.48 1.74
C ASP A 120 0.09 16.31 1.58
N ARG A 121 0.73 17.30 0.97
CA ARG A 121 2.16 17.28 0.66
C ARG A 121 3.05 17.35 1.90
N ASP A 122 2.54 17.87 3.01
CA ASP A 122 3.30 18.14 4.24
C ASP A 122 3.25 16.96 5.23
N MET A 123 2.70 15.82 4.80
CA MET A 123 2.51 14.61 5.60
C MET A 123 3.71 13.63 5.61
N PHE A 124 4.84 13.97 4.97
CA PHE A 124 5.99 13.06 4.91
C PHE A 124 6.44 12.55 6.29
N PHE A 125 6.69 13.44 7.26
CA PHE A 125 7.17 13.05 8.59
C PHE A 125 6.12 12.28 9.41
N PRO A 126 4.84 12.70 9.47
CA PRO A 126 3.79 11.89 10.11
C PRO A 126 3.66 10.47 9.53
N LEU A 127 3.79 10.33 8.20
CA LEU A 127 3.70 9.02 7.55
C LEU A 127 4.95 8.17 7.80
N GLN A 128 6.14 8.78 7.83
CA GLN A 128 7.36 8.10 8.24
C GLN A 128 7.28 7.57 9.68
N GLU A 129 6.75 8.35 10.62
CA GLU A 129 6.55 7.90 12.00
C GLU A 129 5.52 6.76 12.07
N CYS A 130 4.42 6.89 11.32
CA CYS A 130 3.42 5.82 11.22
C CYS A 130 4.01 4.52 10.69
N ARG A 131 4.85 4.59 9.64
CA ARG A 131 5.58 3.46 9.09
C ARG A 131 6.45 2.77 10.15
N LYS A 132 7.19 3.54 10.96
CA LYS A 132 8.03 2.99 12.04
C LYS A 132 7.18 2.20 13.05
N ASN A 133 6.07 2.78 13.48
CA ASN A 133 5.14 2.12 14.40
C ASN A 133 4.57 0.82 13.83
N ILE A 134 4.28 0.75 12.52
CA ILE A 134 3.80 -0.47 11.86
C ILE A 134 4.91 -1.54 11.81
N THR A 135 6.15 -1.16 11.51
CA THR A 135 7.27 -2.12 11.43
C THR A 135 7.70 -2.66 12.80
N ASP A 136 7.60 -1.85 13.86
CA ASP A 136 7.97 -2.25 15.21
C ASP A 136 7.09 -3.37 15.75
N VAL A 137 5.85 -3.48 15.24
CA VAL A 137 4.89 -4.52 15.65
C VAL A 137 5.24 -5.91 15.10
N ARG A 138 6.32 -6.07 14.31
CA ARG A 138 6.71 -7.34 13.66
C ARG A 138 5.52 -8.02 12.98
N LEU A 139 5.11 -7.47 11.85
CA LEU A 139 4.19 -8.17 10.95
C LEU A 139 4.89 -9.47 10.50
N LEU A 140 4.40 -10.63 10.96
CA LEU A 140 4.88 -11.95 10.58
C LEU A 140 4.42 -12.23 9.13
N LEU A 141 5.16 -11.70 8.16
CA LEU A 141 5.02 -12.03 6.73
C LEU A 141 6.30 -12.72 6.25
#